data_AF-A0A816GKQ3-F1
#
_entry.id   AF-A0A816GKQ3-F1
#
_cell.length_a   1.000
_cell.length_b   1.000
_cell.length_c   1.000
_cell.angle_alpha   90.00
_cell.angle_beta   90.00
_cell.angle_gamma   90.00
#
_symmetry.space_group_name_H-M   'P 1'
#
loop_
_entity.id
_entity.type
_entity.pdbx_description
1 polymer ?
#
loop_
_entity_poly.entity_id
_entity_poly.type
_entity_poly.pdbx_seq_one_letter_code
_entity_poly.pdbx_strand_id
1 'polypeptide(L)'
;MLLKSWRENIKFYAFVNHIQAQLLCVKLVPLDIKMYVSPQQFEFESFQKHYQIRLNSAEVFIDNSLLDNARMKFSRIHSDYFIKLNKRTPVKTEKKKFPKEIFPSTDPQVNSLSDIIGYFKKQLTESWKHFSSTEEYQQEFPLPNEITHFLDCLRQQSLQFWNELVKSIIMTNDLRVKIGLTQRMVPTILIYILQQIWLHQKDPNELSLHFTHNQCTLLGGIIVNWVVEQQIERALNFVNQHKWEDFEKEMLNIPHSNWIPSEHLSWLILELEMNITIREIQVQVARHMIQPLPKENDSSTRNFVMQMNMGEGKTSVILPMLAVSLGSTSSSFVRIIVLKALSSMNYQSLRYKLGGLLNRRVVPFACRRDMNFTKTQTEKIFDRFKEGLRHLDIVLTSPEDILSFDLLTIDKCRRKEYDVGQLMLVIQSWMKNYVRDVLDESDEILHVKYQLIYSIGRQQQVDGGAERWKTIQYILKLVKQHAANIAQQYADDVFYKAPSKGSHFPEFRILNSQSYPELCRRIATDWIDLQNNYRQSEQKVILSFILDTNASLDGLVNQFPLDNIQSFLILRGLLSSEVLYIWLKKRYRVNFG
;
A
#
# COMPACT_ATOMS: atom_id res chain seq x y z
N MET A 1 30.87 -29.56 -10.31
CA MET A 1 30.54 -28.12 -10.53
C MET A 1 29.98 -27.46 -9.26
N LEU A 2 29.04 -28.08 -8.53
CA LEU A 2 28.42 -27.54 -7.31
C LEU A 2 29.39 -27.21 -6.15
N LEU A 3 30.35 -28.11 -5.85
CA LEU A 3 31.39 -27.85 -4.83
C LEU A 3 32.29 -26.65 -5.17
N LYS A 4 32.47 -26.37 -6.46
CA LYS A 4 33.23 -25.21 -6.95
C LYS A 4 32.43 -23.92 -6.78
N SER A 5 31.14 -23.96 -7.11
CA SER A 5 30.19 -22.86 -6.89
C SER A 5 30.02 -22.51 -5.40
N TRP A 6 29.96 -23.51 -4.52
CA TRP A 6 29.88 -23.28 -3.06
C TRP A 6 31.14 -22.61 -2.50
N ARG A 7 32.33 -23.06 -2.93
CA ARG A 7 33.60 -22.42 -2.56
C ARG A 7 33.74 -21.01 -3.13
N GLU A 8 33.23 -20.75 -4.33
CA GLU A 8 33.20 -19.41 -4.93
C GLU A 8 32.23 -18.47 -4.20
N ASN A 9 31.07 -18.98 -3.74
CA ASN A 9 30.12 -18.20 -2.94
C ASN A 9 30.66 -17.84 -1.55
N ILE A 10 31.40 -18.73 -0.88
CA ILE A 10 32.05 -18.40 0.40
C ILE A 10 33.12 -17.32 0.21
N LYS A 11 33.92 -17.43 -0.85
CA LYS A 11 34.92 -16.39 -1.20
C LYS A 11 34.25 -15.06 -1.53
N PHE A 12 33.10 -15.09 -2.21
CA PHE A 12 32.31 -13.89 -2.50
C PHE A 12 31.74 -13.27 -1.22
N TYR A 13 31.20 -14.06 -0.30
CA TYR A 13 30.70 -13.57 0.99
C TYR A 13 31.82 -12.93 1.83
N ALA A 14 33.00 -13.56 1.88
CA ALA A 14 34.17 -12.99 2.55
C ALA A 14 34.63 -11.68 1.90
N PHE A 15 34.57 -11.58 0.57
CA PHE A 15 34.91 -10.36 -0.17
C PHE A 15 33.92 -9.22 0.07
N VAL A 16 32.61 -9.52 0.10
CA VAL A 16 31.56 -8.53 0.42
C VAL A 16 31.71 -8.00 1.84
N ASN A 17 31.98 -8.89 2.81
CA ASN A 17 32.24 -8.49 4.20
C ASN A 17 33.50 -7.62 4.32
N HIS A 18 34.54 -7.90 3.52
CA HIS A 18 35.75 -7.09 3.47
C HIS A 18 35.48 -5.69 2.88
N ILE A 19 34.69 -5.58 1.80
CA ILE A 19 34.26 -4.30 1.24
C ILE A 19 33.41 -3.50 2.24
N GLN A 20 32.49 -4.16 2.94
CA GLN A 20 31.66 -3.52 3.95
C GLN A 20 32.49 -2.99 5.13
N ALA A 21 33.51 -3.73 5.56
CA ALA A 21 34.46 -3.27 6.57
C ALA A 21 35.29 -2.06 6.07
N GLN A 22 35.71 -2.03 4.80
CA GLN A 22 36.43 -0.88 4.24
C GLN A 22 35.53 0.35 4.05
N LEU A 23 34.27 0.18 3.67
CA LEU A 23 33.29 1.27 3.59
C LEU A 23 33.01 1.91 4.96
N LEU A 24 33.04 1.12 6.03
CA LEU A 24 32.90 1.63 7.42
C LEU A 24 34.15 2.39 7.91
N CYS A 25 35.32 2.18 7.30
CA CYS A 25 36.54 2.90 7.63
C CYS A 25 36.70 4.25 6.91
N VAL A 26 35.86 4.57 5.92
CA VAL A 26 35.89 5.86 5.23
C VAL A 26 35.13 6.88 6.07
N LYS A 27 35.85 7.58 6.96
CA LYS A 27 35.37 8.89 7.46
C LYS A 27 35.29 9.83 6.26
N LEU A 28 34.08 10.27 5.93
CA LEU A 28 33.87 11.41 5.04
C LEU A 28 34.60 12.62 5.66
N VAL A 29 35.72 13.01 5.05
CA VAL A 29 36.37 14.28 5.34
C VAL A 29 35.42 15.36 4.78
N PRO A 30 34.89 16.27 5.62
CA PRO A 30 34.14 17.39 5.10
C PRO A 30 35.09 18.24 4.26
N LEU A 31 34.75 18.39 2.97
CA LEU A 31 35.42 19.36 2.12
C LEU A 31 34.93 20.75 2.54
N ASP A 32 35.75 21.46 3.32
CA ASP A 32 35.59 22.89 3.52
C ASP A 32 35.77 23.58 2.16
N ILE A 33 34.69 24.13 1.63
CA ILE A 33 34.71 24.92 0.40
C ILE A 33 35.40 26.25 0.72
N LYS A 34 36.73 26.30 0.60
CA LYS A 34 37.50 27.54 0.51
C LYS A 34 37.52 28.02 -0.92
N MET A 35 36.42 28.61 -1.37
CA MET A 35 36.43 29.54 -2.50
C MET A 35 35.63 30.78 -2.12
N TYR A 36 36.34 31.79 -1.61
CA TYR A 36 35.88 33.17 -1.67
C TYR A 36 36.14 33.66 -3.09
N VAL A 37 35.11 33.59 -3.93
CA VAL A 37 35.07 34.38 -5.16
C VAL A 37 34.20 35.58 -4.83
N SER A 38 34.78 36.77 -4.84
CA SER A 38 34.02 38.03 -4.89
C SER A 38 33.50 38.16 -6.32
N PRO A 39 32.21 37.88 -6.61
CA PRO A 39 31.70 38.18 -7.93
C PRO A 39 31.77 39.70 -8.13
N GLN A 40 32.09 40.15 -9.34
CA GLN A 40 31.91 41.55 -9.71
C GLN A 40 30.47 41.94 -9.42
N GLN A 41 30.29 42.88 -8.50
CA GLN A 41 29.01 43.52 -8.26
C GLN A 41 28.69 44.39 -9.48
N PHE A 42 27.89 43.85 -10.39
CA PHE A 42 27.10 44.67 -11.28
C PHE A 42 25.83 45.05 -10.51
N GLU A 43 25.66 46.34 -10.21
CA GLU A 43 24.35 46.85 -9.83
C GLU A 43 23.46 46.81 -11.07
N PHE A 44 22.69 45.73 -11.19
CA PHE A 44 21.42 45.82 -11.90
C PHE A 44 20.49 46.64 -11.01
N GLU A 45 20.39 47.95 -11.29
CA GLU A 45 19.22 48.68 -10.88
C GLU A 45 18.02 48.16 -11.67
N SER A 46 17.24 47.26 -11.06
CA SER A 46 15.95 46.89 -11.61
C SER A 46 15.06 48.14 -11.67
N PHE A 47 14.17 48.20 -12.65
CA PHE A 47 13.14 49.24 -12.80
C PHE A 47 12.33 49.48 -11.50
N GLN A 48 12.30 48.48 -10.60
CA GLN A 48 11.70 48.54 -9.26
C GLN A 48 12.41 49.52 -8.30
N LYS A 49 13.72 49.78 -8.44
CA LYS A 49 14.44 50.74 -7.58
C LYS A 49 14.03 52.19 -7.86
N HIS A 50 13.64 52.53 -9.10
CA HIS A 50 13.32 53.90 -9.51
C HIS A 50 11.85 54.26 -9.26
N TYR A 51 10.94 53.27 -9.26
CA TYR A 51 9.52 53.46 -9.01
C TYR A 51 9.06 52.51 -7.91
N GLN A 52 9.35 52.84 -6.65
CA GLN A 52 8.54 52.32 -5.54
C GLN A 52 7.13 52.88 -5.68
N ILE A 53 6.28 52.19 -6.45
CA ILE A 53 4.83 52.35 -6.29
C ILE A 53 4.54 51.82 -4.89
N ARG A 54 4.54 52.73 -3.90
CA ARG A 54 4.03 52.44 -2.57
C ARG A 54 2.56 52.11 -2.75
N LEU A 55 2.26 50.81 -2.77
CA LEU A 55 0.91 50.29 -2.61
C LEU A 55 0.49 50.66 -1.19
N ASN A 56 -0.12 51.84 -1.03
CA ASN A 56 -0.75 52.22 0.22
C ASN A 56 -1.77 51.15 0.56
N SER A 57 -1.50 50.38 1.60
CA SER A 57 -2.45 49.46 2.21
C SER A 57 -3.55 50.31 2.83
N ALA A 58 -4.61 50.58 2.07
CA ALA A 58 -5.88 50.99 2.67
C ALA A 58 -6.27 49.91 3.67
N GLU A 59 -6.63 50.28 4.89
CA GLU A 59 -7.17 49.35 5.88
C GLU A 59 -8.43 48.68 5.28
N VAL A 60 -8.30 47.41 4.92
CA VAL A 60 -9.35 46.67 4.23
C VAL A 60 -10.40 46.24 5.25
N PHE A 61 -11.57 46.86 5.19
CA PHE A 61 -12.71 46.51 6.02
C PHE A 61 -13.40 45.27 5.43
N ILE A 62 -13.16 44.11 6.04
CA ILE A 62 -13.98 42.91 5.84
C ILE A 62 -15.07 42.95 6.90
N ASP A 63 -16.31 42.61 6.55
CA ASP A 63 -17.39 42.44 7.54
C ASP A 63 -16.96 41.45 8.65
N ASN A 64 -16.81 41.96 9.88
CA ASN A 64 -16.36 41.19 11.04
C ASN A 64 -17.32 40.02 11.36
N SER A 65 -18.62 40.17 11.14
CA SER A 65 -19.60 39.11 11.39
C SER A 65 -19.41 37.93 10.44
N LEU A 66 -19.22 38.23 9.15
CA LEU A 66 -18.96 37.20 8.13
C LEU A 66 -17.60 36.54 8.36
N LEU A 67 -16.58 37.32 8.71
CA LEU A 67 -15.24 36.81 9.01
C LEU A 67 -15.24 35.89 10.24
N ASP A 68 -15.92 36.27 11.32
CA ASP A 68 -16.03 35.44 12.52
C ASP A 68 -16.80 34.16 12.24
N ASN A 69 -17.86 34.21 11.43
CA ASN A 69 -18.57 33.01 10.99
C ASN A 69 -17.64 32.09 10.17
N ALA A 70 -16.95 32.61 9.16
CA ALA A 70 -15.98 31.82 8.39
C ALA A 70 -14.87 31.23 9.27
N ARG A 71 -14.35 32.00 10.23
CA ARG A 71 -13.34 31.55 11.19
C ARG A 71 -13.87 30.43 12.08
N MET A 72 -15.12 30.52 12.54
CA MET A 72 -15.77 29.45 13.31
C MET A 72 -15.79 28.12 12.53
N LYS A 73 -16.04 28.16 11.22
CA LYS A 73 -16.09 26.95 10.37
C LYS A 73 -14.71 26.42 10.03
N PHE A 74 -13.75 27.31 9.71
CA PHE A 74 -12.45 26.92 9.19
C PHE A 74 -11.44 26.55 10.28
N SER A 75 -11.51 27.19 11.46
CA SER A 75 -10.46 27.11 12.49
C SER A 75 -10.88 26.42 13.78
N ARG A 76 -12.05 25.78 13.83
CA ARG A 76 -12.51 25.01 15.00
C ARG A 76 -12.93 23.60 14.61
N ILE A 77 -12.75 22.67 15.53
CA ILE A 77 -13.34 21.32 15.44
C ILE A 77 -14.85 21.46 15.65
N HIS A 78 -15.63 20.68 14.91
CA HIS A 78 -17.04 20.44 15.20
C HIS A 78 -17.85 21.72 15.47
N SER A 79 -18.09 22.53 14.44
CA SER A 79 -19.07 23.61 14.58
C SER A 79 -20.49 23.11 14.28
N ASP A 80 -21.45 23.71 14.96
CA ASP A 80 -22.90 23.64 14.72
C ASP A 80 -23.33 24.09 13.30
N TYR A 81 -22.42 24.13 12.33
CA TYR A 81 -22.72 24.47 10.94
C TYR A 81 -23.28 23.29 10.13
N PHE A 82 -23.48 22.12 10.74
CA PHE A 82 -24.14 20.97 10.13
C PHE A 82 -25.50 20.72 10.78
N ILE A 83 -26.43 20.17 10.02
CA ILE A 83 -27.80 19.93 10.51
C ILE A 83 -27.81 18.89 11.62
N LYS A 84 -28.43 19.23 12.75
CA LYS A 84 -28.52 18.35 13.93
C LYS A 84 -29.64 17.32 13.72
N LEU A 85 -29.44 16.13 14.29
CA LEU A 85 -30.49 15.10 14.36
C LEU A 85 -31.62 15.56 15.30
N ASN A 86 -32.87 15.24 14.97
CA ASN A 86 -34.04 15.71 15.70
C ASN A 86 -34.12 15.09 17.10
N LYS A 87 -33.92 13.78 17.22
CA LYS A 87 -33.85 13.05 18.50
C LYS A 87 -32.98 11.80 18.39
N ARG A 88 -32.34 11.43 19.51
CA ARG A 88 -31.74 10.12 19.74
C ARG A 88 -32.52 9.43 20.85
N THR A 89 -33.31 8.42 20.52
CA THR A 89 -34.01 7.59 21.51
C THR A 89 -33.23 6.29 21.71
N PRO A 90 -32.88 5.91 22.94
CA PRO A 90 -32.26 4.62 23.19
C PRO A 90 -33.28 3.52 22.86
N VAL A 91 -32.94 2.65 21.92
CA VAL A 91 -33.69 1.42 21.67
C VAL A 91 -33.48 0.54 22.88
N LYS A 92 -34.57 0.14 23.54
CA LYS A 92 -34.52 -0.92 24.56
C LYS A 92 -34.23 -2.23 23.84
N THR A 93 -32.96 -2.55 23.63
CA THR A 93 -32.53 -3.87 23.21
C THR A 93 -32.88 -4.85 24.33
N GLU A 94 -33.80 -5.78 24.06
CA GLU A 94 -33.98 -6.94 24.94
C GLU A 94 -32.62 -7.64 25.08
N LYS A 95 -32.15 -7.84 26.32
CA LYS A 95 -30.88 -8.52 26.59
C LYS A 95 -30.92 -9.94 26.03
N LYS A 96 -30.44 -10.13 24.80
CA LYS A 96 -30.26 -11.45 24.21
C LYS A 96 -29.23 -12.22 25.04
N LYS A 97 -29.62 -13.39 25.54
CA LYS A 97 -28.70 -14.28 26.28
C LYS A 97 -27.59 -14.73 25.36
N PHE A 98 -26.35 -14.76 25.85
CA PHE A 98 -25.22 -15.32 25.12
C PHE A 98 -25.55 -16.77 24.72
N PRO A 99 -25.50 -17.13 23.43
CA PRO A 99 -25.89 -18.45 22.94
C PRO A 99 -24.81 -19.48 23.31
N LYS A 100 -24.87 -19.97 24.56
CA LYS A 100 -23.92 -20.96 25.10
C LYS A 100 -23.96 -22.28 24.34
N GLU A 101 -25.06 -22.57 23.65
CA GLU A 101 -25.35 -23.79 22.88
C GLU A 101 -24.47 -23.95 21.63
N ILE A 102 -23.83 -22.87 21.15
CA ILE A 102 -22.93 -22.91 19.98
C ILE A 102 -21.61 -23.62 20.32
N PHE A 103 -21.23 -23.67 21.60
CA PHE A 103 -19.98 -24.29 22.02
C PHE A 103 -20.17 -25.76 22.38
N PRO A 104 -19.31 -26.67 21.88
CA PRO A 104 -19.23 -28.04 22.38
C PRO A 104 -18.93 -28.08 23.88
N SER A 105 -19.09 -29.26 24.50
CA SER A 105 -18.75 -29.46 25.91
C SER A 105 -17.32 -28.98 26.21
N THR A 106 -17.17 -28.23 27.30
CA THR A 106 -15.88 -27.80 27.86
C THR A 106 -15.31 -28.81 28.85
N ASP A 107 -15.94 -29.98 28.97
CA ASP A 107 -15.44 -31.07 29.80
C ASP A 107 -14.23 -31.74 29.13
N PRO A 108 -13.04 -31.75 29.76
CA PRO A 108 -11.84 -32.39 29.23
C PRO A 108 -12.01 -33.90 28.98
N GLN A 109 -12.96 -34.56 29.65
CA GLN A 109 -13.24 -35.98 29.46
C GLN A 109 -14.07 -36.27 28.20
N VAL A 110 -14.77 -35.27 27.66
CA VAL A 110 -15.69 -35.39 26.52
C VAL A 110 -15.12 -34.72 25.27
N ASN A 111 -14.18 -33.80 25.41
CA ASN A 111 -13.64 -33.02 24.32
C ASN A 111 -12.13 -32.72 24.48
N SER A 112 -11.32 -33.25 23.57
CA SER A 112 -9.86 -33.08 23.57
C SER A 112 -9.39 -31.64 23.32
N LEU A 113 -10.29 -30.74 22.91
CA LEU A 113 -10.02 -29.32 22.67
C LEU A 113 -10.68 -28.41 23.74
N SER A 114 -10.98 -28.94 24.93
CA SER A 114 -11.67 -28.23 26.02
C SER A 114 -11.03 -26.88 26.35
N ASP A 115 -9.71 -26.79 26.35
CA ASP A 115 -8.96 -25.59 26.73
C ASP A 115 -9.09 -24.49 25.67
N ILE A 116 -9.01 -24.86 24.39
CA ILE A 116 -9.18 -23.95 23.26
C ILE A 116 -10.63 -23.44 23.22
N ILE A 117 -11.60 -24.33 23.41
CA ILE A 117 -13.02 -23.98 23.44
C ILE A 117 -13.34 -23.10 24.65
N GLY A 118 -12.74 -23.38 25.80
CA GLY A 118 -12.83 -22.54 27.00
C GLY A 118 -12.31 -21.13 26.76
N TYR A 119 -11.16 -21.00 26.08
CA TYR A 119 -10.58 -19.71 25.71
C TYR A 119 -11.49 -18.91 24.76
N PHE A 120 -11.95 -19.51 23.66
CA PHE A 120 -12.85 -18.84 22.71
C PHE A 120 -14.19 -18.48 23.33
N LYS A 121 -14.77 -19.36 24.14
CA LYS A 121 -16.01 -19.10 24.87
C LYS A 121 -15.85 -17.91 25.79
N LYS A 122 -14.72 -17.77 26.48
CA LYS A 122 -14.42 -16.61 27.32
C LYS A 122 -14.32 -15.32 26.51
N GLN A 123 -13.51 -15.30 25.45
CA GLN A 123 -13.35 -14.12 24.59
C GLN A 123 -14.64 -13.67 23.91
N LEU A 124 -15.44 -14.62 23.41
CA LEU A 124 -16.72 -14.33 22.79
C LEU A 124 -17.75 -13.88 23.82
N THR A 125 -17.70 -14.40 25.05
CA THR A 125 -18.55 -13.90 26.15
C THR A 125 -18.18 -12.45 26.51
N GLU A 126 -16.89 -12.12 26.54
CA GLU A 126 -16.41 -10.74 26.78
C GLU A 126 -16.83 -9.81 25.63
N SER A 127 -16.64 -10.22 24.38
CA SER A 127 -17.08 -9.48 23.20
C SER A 127 -18.60 -9.29 23.17
N TRP A 128 -19.37 -10.33 23.55
CA TRP A 128 -20.83 -10.26 23.65
C TRP A 128 -21.30 -9.31 24.75
N LYS A 129 -20.60 -9.27 25.89
CA LYS A 129 -20.87 -8.28 26.94
C LYS A 129 -20.65 -6.86 26.41
N HIS A 130 -19.57 -6.63 25.67
CA HIS A 130 -19.30 -5.34 25.02
C HIS A 130 -20.38 -4.98 23.98
N PHE A 131 -20.75 -5.92 23.12
CA PHE A 131 -21.84 -5.75 22.15
C PHE A 131 -23.17 -5.44 22.84
N SER A 132 -23.52 -6.19 23.89
CA SER A 132 -24.75 -6.00 24.67
C SER A 132 -24.75 -4.72 25.52
N SER A 133 -23.58 -4.14 25.77
CA SER A 133 -23.44 -2.82 26.40
C SER A 133 -23.45 -1.67 25.39
N THR A 134 -23.41 -1.98 24.08
CA THR A 134 -23.51 -0.97 23.04
C THR A 134 -24.97 -0.55 22.95
N GLU A 135 -25.28 0.67 23.39
CA GLU A 135 -26.61 1.23 23.32
C GLU A 135 -26.98 1.46 21.84
N GLU A 136 -28.00 0.75 21.34
CA GLU A 136 -28.58 1.03 20.03
C GLU A 136 -29.48 2.28 20.16
N TYR A 137 -29.29 3.25 19.28
CA TYR A 137 -30.10 4.48 19.27
C TYR A 137 -30.94 4.52 17.99
N GLN A 138 -32.24 4.74 18.13
CA GLN A 138 -33.09 5.10 17.01
C GLN A 138 -32.96 6.61 16.80
N GLN A 139 -32.60 7.00 15.58
CA GLN A 139 -32.34 8.39 15.24
C GLN A 139 -33.47 8.94 14.39
N GLU A 140 -34.03 10.05 14.82
CA GLU A 140 -34.98 10.82 14.00
C GLU A 140 -34.18 11.81 13.17
N PHE A 141 -34.19 11.62 11.84
CA PHE A 141 -33.56 12.51 10.90
C PHE A 141 -34.47 13.71 10.55
N PRO A 142 -33.90 14.88 10.21
CA PRO A 142 -34.66 16.02 9.70
C PRO A 142 -35.45 15.63 8.45
N LEU A 143 -36.62 16.25 8.25
CA LEU A 143 -37.43 16.01 7.06
C LEU A 143 -36.69 16.49 5.81
N PRO A 144 -36.88 15.86 4.63
CA PRO A 144 -36.21 16.29 3.39
C PRO A 144 -36.40 17.79 3.05
N ASN A 145 -37.55 18.36 3.42
CA ASN A 145 -37.83 19.79 3.25
C ASN A 145 -36.97 20.67 4.16
N GLU A 146 -36.71 20.24 5.40
CA GLU A 146 -35.83 20.95 6.34
C GLU A 146 -34.38 20.89 5.86
N ILE A 147 -33.96 19.73 5.35
CA ILE A 147 -32.63 19.53 4.76
C ILE A 147 -32.44 20.42 3.52
N THR A 148 -33.46 20.51 2.67
CA THR A 148 -33.44 21.38 1.47
C THR A 148 -33.36 22.85 1.86
N HIS A 149 -34.16 23.29 2.84
CA HIS A 149 -34.10 24.66 3.35
C HIS A 149 -32.74 25.00 3.95
N PHE A 150 -32.13 24.05 4.66
CA PHE A 150 -30.78 24.19 5.20
C PHE A 150 -29.72 24.33 4.10
N LEU A 151 -29.82 23.54 3.03
CA LEU A 151 -28.95 23.65 1.85
C LEU A 151 -29.05 25.04 1.20
N ASP A 152 -30.27 25.58 1.05
CA ASP A 152 -30.48 26.92 0.48
C ASP A 152 -29.90 28.02 1.38
N CYS A 153 -30.06 27.91 2.70
CA CYS A 153 -29.41 28.82 3.65
C CYS A 153 -27.88 28.78 3.53
N LEU A 154 -27.29 27.59 3.41
CA LEU A 154 -25.83 27.44 3.23
C LEU A 154 -25.35 28.06 1.93
N ARG A 155 -26.05 27.84 0.81
CA ARG A 155 -25.72 28.46 -0.49
C ARG A 155 -25.76 29.98 -0.43
N GLN A 156 -26.73 30.56 0.28
CA GLN A 156 -26.79 32.00 0.51
C GLN A 156 -25.59 32.50 1.33
N GLN A 157 -25.20 31.77 2.39
CA GLN A 157 -23.99 32.10 3.17
C GLN A 157 -22.72 32.02 2.31
N SER A 158 -22.56 30.98 1.51
CA SER A 158 -21.43 30.82 0.59
C SER A 158 -21.35 31.95 -0.43
N LEU A 159 -22.50 32.39 -0.96
CA LEU A 159 -22.57 33.55 -1.85
C LEU A 159 -22.17 34.86 -1.15
N GLN A 160 -22.61 35.07 0.09
CA GLN A 160 -22.21 36.24 0.89
C GLN A 160 -20.70 36.25 1.14
N PHE A 161 -20.13 35.12 1.58
CA PHE A 161 -18.69 34.98 1.78
C PHE A 161 -17.91 35.20 0.48
N TRP A 162 -18.39 34.66 -0.64
CA TRP A 162 -17.74 34.83 -1.94
C TRP A 162 -17.73 36.30 -2.38
N ASN A 163 -18.87 36.99 -2.28
CA ASN A 163 -18.98 38.40 -2.65
C ASN A 163 -18.06 39.28 -1.79
N GLU A 164 -18.00 39.03 -0.48
CA GLU A 164 -17.13 39.77 0.43
C GLU A 164 -15.65 39.47 0.20
N LEU A 165 -15.28 38.21 -0.08
CA LEU A 165 -13.93 37.83 -0.46
C LEU A 165 -13.48 38.53 -1.74
N VAL A 166 -14.29 38.47 -2.80
CA VAL A 166 -13.99 39.10 -4.10
C VAL A 166 -13.85 40.62 -3.93
N LYS A 167 -14.77 41.26 -3.22
CA LYS A 167 -14.70 42.70 -2.91
C LYS A 167 -13.42 43.04 -2.17
N SER A 168 -13.07 42.28 -1.13
CA SER A 168 -11.84 42.45 -0.36
C SER A 168 -10.59 42.31 -1.23
N ILE A 169 -10.53 41.31 -2.12
CA ILE A 169 -9.38 41.10 -3.02
C ILE A 169 -9.27 42.26 -4.02
N ILE A 170 -10.38 42.70 -4.61
CA ILE A 170 -10.41 43.83 -5.55
C ILE A 170 -9.91 45.10 -4.87
N MET A 171 -10.41 45.42 -3.67
CA MET A 171 -9.99 46.61 -2.92
C MET A 171 -8.49 46.55 -2.55
N THR A 172 -8.00 45.39 -2.15
CA THR A 172 -6.56 45.19 -1.81
C THR A 172 -5.66 45.36 -3.04
N ASN A 173 -6.17 45.05 -4.24
CA ASN A 173 -5.41 45.01 -5.48
C ASN A 173 -5.92 46.02 -6.52
N ASP A 174 -6.56 47.11 -6.10
CA ASP A 174 -7.30 48.04 -6.97
C ASP A 174 -6.46 48.53 -8.18
N LEU A 175 -5.19 48.87 -7.95
CA LEU A 175 -4.27 49.27 -9.02
C LEU A 175 -3.99 48.12 -10.01
N ARG A 176 -3.82 46.88 -9.53
CA ARG A 176 -3.61 45.71 -10.41
C ARG A 176 -4.86 45.38 -11.22
N VAL A 177 -6.05 45.54 -10.62
CA VAL A 177 -7.35 45.34 -11.29
C VAL A 177 -7.52 46.38 -12.40
N LYS A 178 -7.25 47.66 -12.10
CA LYS A 178 -7.36 48.77 -13.07
C LYS A 178 -6.42 48.63 -14.27
N ILE A 179 -5.24 48.04 -14.08
CA ILE A 179 -4.24 47.83 -15.13
C ILE A 179 -4.47 46.49 -15.87
N GLY A 180 -5.48 45.69 -15.48
CA GLY A 180 -5.80 44.42 -16.13
C GLY A 180 -4.80 43.29 -15.85
N LEU A 181 -4.00 43.42 -14.79
CA LEU A 181 -2.96 42.45 -14.41
C LEU A 181 -3.44 41.41 -13.39
N THR A 182 -4.71 41.45 -12.98
CA THR A 182 -5.27 40.45 -12.06
C THR A 182 -5.69 39.18 -12.78
N GLN A 183 -5.28 38.04 -12.22
CA GLN A 183 -5.81 36.73 -12.63
C GLN A 183 -7.33 36.67 -12.45
N ARG A 184 -8.01 35.82 -13.24
CA ARG A 184 -9.45 35.59 -13.09
C ARG A 184 -9.74 35.06 -11.68
N MET A 185 -10.70 35.67 -10.99
CA MET A 185 -11.12 35.25 -9.66
C MET A 185 -12.10 34.07 -9.77
N VAL A 186 -11.57 32.88 -10.06
CA VAL A 186 -12.33 31.63 -10.09
C VAL A 186 -11.91 30.74 -8.91
N PRO A 187 -12.82 29.92 -8.34
CA PRO A 187 -12.53 29.10 -7.15
C PRO A 187 -11.24 28.29 -7.25
N THR A 188 -10.98 27.66 -8.40
CA THR A 188 -9.80 26.82 -8.63
C THR A 188 -8.48 27.58 -8.50
N ILE A 189 -8.42 28.82 -8.99
CA ILE A 189 -7.24 29.68 -8.89
C ILE A 189 -7.05 30.15 -7.44
N LEU A 190 -8.12 30.57 -6.76
CA LEU A 190 -8.02 31.05 -5.37
C LEU A 190 -7.63 29.92 -4.41
N ILE A 191 -8.17 28.70 -4.61
CA ILE A 191 -7.79 27.51 -3.83
C ILE A 191 -6.32 27.15 -4.06
N TYR A 192 -5.85 27.21 -5.31
CA TYR A 192 -4.44 26.98 -5.63
C TYR A 192 -3.53 27.97 -4.89
N ILE A 193 -3.87 29.28 -4.92
CA ILE A 193 -3.12 30.32 -4.20
C ILE A 193 -3.12 30.04 -2.69
N LEU A 194 -4.28 29.70 -2.11
CA LEU A 194 -4.38 29.35 -0.69
C LEU A 194 -3.48 28.15 -0.34
N GLN A 195 -3.46 27.13 -1.18
CA GLN A 195 -2.60 25.94 -0.99
C GLN A 195 -1.11 26.30 -1.03
N GLN A 196 -0.68 27.15 -1.96
CA GLN A 196 0.72 27.61 -2.05
C GLN A 196 1.15 28.39 -0.81
N ILE A 197 0.30 29.30 -0.32
CA ILE A 197 0.52 30.04 0.92
C ILE A 197 0.66 29.09 2.11
N TRP A 198 -0.23 28.10 2.19
CA TRP A 198 -0.25 27.12 3.28
C TRP A 198 0.99 26.21 3.28
N LEU A 199 1.51 25.82 2.10
CA LEU A 199 2.72 25.01 1.96
C LEU A 199 4.03 25.80 2.14
N HIS A 200 3.96 27.11 2.44
CA HIS A 200 5.11 28.03 2.47
C HIS A 200 5.98 27.99 1.19
N GLN A 201 5.39 27.61 0.05
CA GLN A 201 6.08 27.63 -1.23
C GLN A 201 6.06 29.08 -1.74
N LYS A 202 7.24 29.70 -1.91
CA LYS A 202 7.34 30.98 -2.60
C LYS A 202 7.00 30.72 -4.07
N ASP A 203 5.92 31.33 -4.53
CA ASP A 203 5.60 31.38 -5.95
C ASP A 203 6.77 32.07 -6.67
N PRO A 204 7.44 31.45 -7.66
CA PRO A 204 8.54 32.09 -8.39
C PRO A 204 8.10 33.33 -9.19
N ASN A 205 6.79 33.57 -9.31
CA ASN A 205 6.22 34.75 -9.95
C ASN A 205 5.81 35.81 -8.89
N GLU A 206 6.51 36.95 -8.84
CA GLU A 206 6.18 38.14 -8.02
C GLU A 206 4.81 38.80 -8.35
N LEU A 207 4.08 38.27 -9.34
CA LEU A 207 2.81 38.78 -9.84
C LEU A 207 1.58 38.12 -9.20
N SER A 208 1.74 37.14 -8.29
CA SER A 208 0.62 36.46 -7.65
C SER A 208 -0.17 37.38 -6.71
N LEU A 209 -1.47 37.08 -6.54
CA LEU A 209 -2.34 37.76 -5.58
C LEU A 209 -1.89 37.38 -4.17
N HIS A 210 -1.40 38.35 -3.39
CA HIS A 210 -1.11 38.12 -1.98
C HIS A 210 -2.42 38.18 -1.19
N PHE A 211 -2.82 37.05 -0.60
CA PHE A 211 -3.96 37.03 0.31
C PHE A 211 -3.54 37.44 1.71
N THR A 212 -4.38 38.26 2.34
CA THR A 212 -4.31 38.51 3.77
C THR A 212 -4.80 37.29 4.56
N HIS A 213 -4.42 37.19 5.83
CA HIS A 213 -4.90 36.12 6.70
C HIS A 213 -6.44 36.04 6.79
N ASN A 214 -7.11 37.20 6.76
CA ASN A 214 -8.57 37.28 6.78
C ASN A 214 -9.19 36.76 5.47
N GLN A 215 -8.59 37.06 4.32
CA GLN A 215 -9.02 36.52 3.02
C GLN A 215 -8.83 34.99 2.96
N CYS A 216 -7.71 34.47 3.49
CA CYS A 216 -7.49 33.03 3.60
C CYS A 216 -8.56 32.36 4.49
N THR A 217 -8.94 33.01 5.60
CA THR A 217 -9.95 32.51 6.54
C THR A 217 -11.34 32.49 5.88
N LEU A 218 -11.72 33.55 5.16
CA LEU A 218 -12.96 33.60 4.39
C LEU A 218 -13.01 32.48 3.34
N LEU A 219 -11.95 32.34 2.54
CA LEU A 219 -11.88 31.29 1.52
C LEU A 219 -11.93 29.89 2.14
N GLY A 220 -11.23 29.66 3.25
CA GLY A 220 -11.31 28.41 4.01
C GLY A 220 -12.75 28.11 4.48
N GLY A 221 -13.46 29.12 4.99
CA GLY A 221 -14.87 29.00 5.38
C GLY A 221 -15.80 28.70 4.20
N ILE A 222 -15.55 29.28 3.02
CA ILE A 222 -16.28 28.97 1.78
C ILE A 222 -16.08 27.51 1.39
N ILE A 223 -14.84 27.01 1.41
CA ILE A 223 -14.54 25.61 1.08
C ILE A 223 -15.27 24.66 2.05
N VAL A 224 -15.26 24.96 3.36
CA VAL A 224 -16.01 24.17 4.35
C VAL A 224 -17.51 24.15 4.03
N ASN A 225 -18.11 25.29 3.67
CA ASN A 225 -19.52 25.30 3.25
C ASN A 225 -19.75 24.44 2.01
N TRP A 226 -18.92 24.54 0.98
CA TRP A 226 -19.08 23.74 -0.24
C TRP A 226 -18.99 22.24 0.02
N VAL A 227 -18.10 21.79 0.91
CA VAL A 227 -18.03 20.38 1.33
C VAL A 227 -19.32 19.94 2.01
N VAL A 228 -19.88 20.80 2.88
CA VAL A 228 -21.15 20.53 3.56
C VAL A 228 -22.33 20.54 2.58
N GLU A 229 -22.38 21.49 1.66
CA GLU A 229 -23.38 21.56 0.59
C GLU A 229 -23.37 20.28 -0.25
N GLN A 230 -22.19 19.84 -0.69
CA GLN A 230 -21.98 18.59 -1.41
C GLN A 230 -22.49 17.37 -0.63
N GLN A 231 -22.20 17.29 0.67
CA GLN A 231 -22.68 16.20 1.53
C GLN A 231 -24.21 16.16 1.60
N ILE A 232 -24.85 17.32 1.76
CA ILE A 232 -26.31 17.41 1.83
C ILE A 232 -26.93 17.06 0.47
N GLU A 233 -26.35 17.51 -0.64
CA GLU A 233 -26.80 17.14 -1.98
C GLU A 233 -26.72 15.62 -2.22
N ARG A 234 -25.63 14.98 -1.77
CA ARG A 234 -25.51 13.51 -1.80
C ARG A 234 -26.59 12.85 -0.96
N ALA A 235 -26.83 13.33 0.26
CA ALA A 235 -27.88 12.82 1.13
C ALA A 235 -29.28 12.94 0.49
N LEU A 236 -29.62 14.10 -0.07
CA LEU A 236 -30.90 14.32 -0.77
C LEU A 236 -31.03 13.42 -2.02
N ASN A 237 -29.94 13.17 -2.74
CA ASN A 237 -29.96 12.23 -3.88
C ASN A 237 -30.26 10.79 -3.43
N PHE A 238 -29.76 10.36 -2.27
CA PHE A 238 -30.12 9.05 -1.71
C PHE A 238 -31.60 8.96 -1.33
N VAL A 239 -32.18 10.03 -0.76
CA VAL A 239 -33.62 10.12 -0.49
C VAL A 239 -34.43 9.97 -1.79
N ASN A 240 -34.04 10.69 -2.85
CA ASN A 240 -34.70 10.62 -4.16
C ASN A 240 -34.61 9.23 -4.81
N GLN A 241 -33.55 8.47 -4.52
CA GLN A 241 -33.35 7.10 -5.00
C GLN A 241 -33.94 6.04 -4.05
N HIS A 242 -34.62 6.44 -2.97
CA HIS A 242 -35.15 5.55 -1.93
C HIS A 242 -34.08 4.69 -1.22
N LYS A 243 -32.83 5.18 -1.14
CA LYS A 243 -31.71 4.52 -0.45
C LYS A 243 -31.55 5.06 0.97
N TRP A 244 -32.47 4.67 1.86
CA TRP A 244 -32.51 5.20 3.23
C TRP A 244 -31.27 4.85 4.06
N GLU A 245 -30.74 3.63 3.96
CA GLU A 245 -29.53 3.25 4.72
C GLU A 245 -28.30 4.11 4.36
N ASP A 246 -28.14 4.45 3.09
CA ASP A 246 -27.02 5.30 2.63
C ASP A 246 -27.23 6.75 3.05
N PHE A 247 -28.47 7.24 3.02
CA PHE A 247 -28.83 8.54 3.58
C PHE A 247 -28.50 8.63 5.06
N GLU A 248 -28.88 7.63 5.86
CA GLU A 248 -28.59 7.62 7.30
C GLU A 248 -27.09 7.65 7.56
N LYS A 249 -26.30 6.84 6.84
CA LYS A 249 -24.84 6.82 6.92
C LYS A 249 -24.23 8.18 6.55
N GLU A 250 -24.74 8.84 5.51
CA GLU A 250 -24.25 10.14 5.07
C GLU A 250 -24.53 11.23 6.10
N MET A 251 -25.72 11.22 6.71
CA MET A 251 -26.14 12.19 7.73
C MET A 251 -25.46 11.96 9.09
N LEU A 252 -25.17 10.70 9.41
CA LEU A 252 -24.40 10.30 10.59
C LEU A 252 -22.93 10.74 10.53
N ASN A 253 -22.38 10.83 9.32
CA ASN A 253 -20.99 11.21 9.11
C ASN A 253 -20.80 12.72 9.24
N ILE A 254 -20.78 13.22 10.48
CA ILE A 254 -20.66 14.66 10.74
C ILE A 254 -19.30 15.18 10.23
N PRO A 255 -19.27 16.18 9.34
CA PRO A 255 -18.04 16.71 8.76
C PRO A 255 -17.18 17.43 9.81
N HIS A 256 -15.86 17.21 9.73
CA HIS A 256 -14.84 17.82 10.59
C HIS A 256 -15.10 17.65 12.11
N SER A 257 -15.65 16.49 12.51
CA SER A 257 -15.98 16.19 13.91
C SER A 257 -14.75 16.06 14.82
N ASN A 258 -13.63 15.58 14.28
CA ASN A 258 -12.41 15.32 15.06
C ASN A 258 -11.16 16.00 14.49
N TRP A 259 -11.26 16.90 13.51
CA TRP A 259 -10.12 17.64 12.98
C TRP A 259 -10.48 19.06 12.55
N ILE A 260 -9.46 19.92 12.44
CA ILE A 260 -9.61 21.34 12.09
C ILE A 260 -9.23 21.56 10.62
N PRO A 261 -10.14 22.09 9.78
CA PRO A 261 -9.85 22.35 8.37
C PRO A 261 -8.62 23.22 8.11
N SER A 262 -8.38 24.24 8.94
CA SER A 262 -7.22 25.12 8.81
C SER A 262 -5.87 24.44 9.11
N GLU A 263 -5.86 23.39 9.93
CA GLU A 263 -4.65 22.61 10.24
C GLU A 263 -4.33 21.56 9.18
N HIS A 264 -5.32 21.15 8.39
CA HIS A 264 -5.19 20.13 7.35
C HIS A 264 -5.86 20.55 6.04
N LEU A 265 -5.46 21.69 5.47
CA LEU A 265 -6.06 22.24 4.26
C LEU A 265 -6.06 21.24 3.08
N SER A 266 -5.02 20.42 2.95
CA SER A 266 -4.95 19.41 1.88
C SER A 266 -6.03 18.32 2.02
N TRP A 267 -6.51 18.03 3.23
CA TRP A 267 -7.63 17.09 3.43
C TRP A 267 -8.95 17.74 3.05
N LEU A 268 -9.13 19.02 3.40
CA LEU A 268 -10.32 19.77 3.02
C LEU A 268 -10.46 19.90 1.49
N ILE A 269 -9.36 20.17 0.80
CA ILE A 269 -9.33 20.20 -0.68
C ILE A 269 -9.66 18.80 -1.25
N LEU A 270 -9.12 17.74 -0.65
CA LEU A 270 -9.42 16.37 -1.06
C LEU A 270 -10.92 16.03 -0.93
N GLU A 271 -11.57 16.44 0.16
CA GLU A 271 -13.02 16.28 0.35
C GLU A 271 -13.82 17.00 -0.74
N LEU A 272 -13.50 18.28 -0.97
CA LEU A 272 -14.17 19.11 -1.96
C LEU A 272 -14.04 18.53 -3.36
N GLU A 273 -12.82 18.15 -3.75
CA GLU A 273 -12.53 17.68 -5.10
C GLU A 273 -13.17 16.31 -5.36
N MET A 274 -13.11 15.42 -4.37
CA MET A 274 -13.61 14.05 -4.49
C MET A 274 -15.09 13.91 -4.18
N ASN A 275 -15.75 14.99 -3.74
CA ASN A 275 -17.16 14.98 -3.34
C ASN A 275 -17.41 13.88 -2.29
N ILE A 276 -16.60 13.88 -1.23
CA ILE A 276 -16.69 12.95 -0.10
C ILE A 276 -16.63 13.70 1.24
N THR A 277 -17.09 13.06 2.31
CA THR A 277 -16.84 13.51 3.69
C THR A 277 -15.96 12.49 4.41
N ILE A 278 -14.80 12.91 4.89
CA ILE A 278 -13.83 12.05 5.58
C ILE A 278 -14.42 11.64 6.94
N ARG A 279 -14.43 10.33 7.20
CA ARG A 279 -14.98 9.76 8.43
C ARG A 279 -14.02 9.92 9.59
N GLU A 280 -14.57 9.98 10.80
CA GLU A 280 -13.81 10.12 12.04
C GLU A 280 -12.69 9.08 12.17
N ILE A 281 -13.00 7.79 11.91
CA ILE A 281 -12.03 6.69 11.99
C ILE A 281 -10.88 6.84 10.99
N GLN A 282 -11.14 7.39 9.80
CA GLN A 282 -10.12 7.61 8.77
C GLN A 282 -9.12 8.68 9.24
N VAL A 283 -9.62 9.75 9.87
CA VAL A 283 -8.80 10.80 10.49
C VAL A 283 -7.97 10.25 11.63
N GLN A 284 -8.56 9.44 12.51
CA GLN A 284 -7.85 8.81 13.63
C GLN A 284 -6.67 7.98 13.10
N VAL A 285 -6.91 7.11 12.11
CA VAL A 285 -5.87 6.29 11.51
C VAL A 285 -4.80 7.13 10.83
N ALA A 286 -5.20 8.12 10.00
CA ALA A 286 -4.27 9.00 9.31
C ALA A 286 -3.35 9.75 10.29
N ARG A 287 -3.91 10.32 11.36
CA ARG A 287 -3.13 11.03 12.39
C ARG A 287 -2.10 10.13 13.06
N HIS A 288 -2.47 8.91 13.45
CA HIS A 288 -1.53 7.97 14.05
C HIS A 288 -0.37 7.63 13.11
N MET A 289 -0.63 7.53 11.80
CA MET A 289 0.39 7.23 10.80
C MET A 289 1.24 8.45 10.39
N ILE A 290 0.73 9.68 10.57
CA ILE A 290 1.44 10.94 10.27
C ILE A 290 2.32 11.39 11.44
N GLN A 291 2.05 10.94 12.67
CA GLN A 291 2.73 11.40 13.88
C GLN A 291 4.26 11.48 13.69
N PRO A 292 4.87 12.60 14.13
CA PRO A 292 6.27 12.88 13.84
C PRO A 292 7.18 11.82 14.47
N LEU A 293 8.26 11.52 13.77
CA LEU A 293 9.37 10.78 14.35
C LEU A 293 9.87 11.55 15.57
N PRO A 294 10.17 10.88 16.70
CA PRO A 294 10.66 11.58 17.88
C PRO A 294 11.97 12.32 17.58
N LYS A 295 12.17 13.45 18.27
CA LYS A 295 13.31 14.36 18.10
C LYS A 295 14.64 13.68 18.44
N GLU A 296 15.72 14.28 17.93
CA GLU A 296 17.17 13.96 17.89
C GLU A 296 17.82 13.16 19.05
N ASN A 297 17.14 12.88 20.16
CA ASN A 297 17.63 12.08 21.28
C ASN A 297 16.95 10.70 21.42
N ASP A 298 15.94 10.36 20.59
CA ASP A 298 15.36 9.02 20.53
C ASP A 298 15.60 8.43 19.14
N SER A 299 16.69 7.67 18.99
CA SER A 299 17.13 7.03 17.75
C SER A 299 16.16 5.98 17.17
N SER A 300 14.98 5.78 17.76
CA SER A 300 13.99 4.84 17.27
C SER A 300 13.02 5.50 16.29
N THR A 301 13.37 5.47 14.99
CA THR A 301 12.38 5.63 13.93
C THR A 301 11.34 4.53 14.07
N ARG A 302 10.14 4.87 14.55
CA ARG A 302 9.07 3.88 14.75
C ARG A 302 8.28 3.69 13.47
N ASN A 303 8.13 2.44 13.05
CA ASN A 303 7.23 2.04 11.98
C ASN A 303 5.82 1.83 12.58
N PHE A 304 4.79 2.22 11.84
CA PHE A 304 3.41 2.05 12.27
C PHE A 304 2.68 1.06 11.37
N VAL A 305 1.87 0.20 11.98
CA VAL A 305 0.97 -0.71 11.28
C VAL A 305 -0.43 -0.50 11.86
N MET A 306 -1.40 -0.24 11.00
CA MET A 306 -2.79 -0.02 11.38
C MET A 306 -3.67 -1.02 10.65
N GLN A 307 -4.62 -1.63 11.36
CA GLN A 307 -5.60 -2.55 10.79
C GLN A 307 -6.96 -1.86 10.70
N MET A 308 -7.61 -2.02 9.54
CA MET A 308 -9.00 -1.60 9.37
C MET A 308 -9.78 -2.67 8.61
N ASN A 309 -11.09 -2.70 8.84
CA ASN A 309 -12.01 -3.54 8.09
C ASN A 309 -11.95 -3.24 6.58
N MET A 310 -12.29 -4.24 5.77
CA MET A 310 -12.44 -4.05 4.33
C MET A 310 -13.61 -3.10 4.05
N GLY A 311 -13.46 -2.20 3.08
CA GLY A 311 -14.49 -1.22 2.72
C GLY A 311 -14.47 0.09 3.51
N GLU A 312 -13.63 0.25 4.55
CA GLU A 312 -13.52 1.50 5.32
C GLU A 312 -12.73 2.63 4.62
N GLY A 313 -12.33 2.42 3.37
CA GLY A 313 -11.64 3.43 2.57
C GLY A 313 -10.13 3.58 2.84
N LYS A 314 -9.45 2.48 3.20
CA LYS A 314 -7.98 2.41 3.35
C LYS A 314 -7.25 3.01 2.14
N THR A 315 -7.37 2.37 0.99
CA THR A 315 -6.74 2.81 -0.27
C THR A 315 -7.42 4.03 -0.87
N SER A 316 -8.75 4.18 -0.68
CA SER A 316 -9.51 5.20 -1.40
C SER A 316 -9.45 6.58 -0.74
N VAL A 317 -9.30 6.68 0.58
CA VAL A 317 -9.33 7.94 1.35
C VAL A 317 -8.05 8.12 2.16
N ILE A 318 -7.68 7.16 3.00
CA ILE A 318 -6.54 7.31 3.93
C ILE A 318 -5.22 7.39 3.18
N LEU A 319 -5.00 6.53 2.18
CA LEU A 319 -3.76 6.54 1.41
C LEU A 319 -3.49 7.91 0.72
N PRO A 320 -4.47 8.54 0.02
CA PRO A 320 -4.37 9.93 -0.42
C PRO A 320 -4.09 10.94 0.71
N MET A 321 -4.79 10.83 1.86
CA MET A 321 -4.56 11.72 3.01
C MET A 321 -3.12 11.62 3.52
N LEU A 322 -2.58 10.41 3.64
CA LEU A 322 -1.18 10.19 4.03
C LEU A 322 -0.22 10.77 3.00
N ALA A 323 -0.52 10.59 1.72
CA ALA A 323 0.34 11.07 0.64
C ALA A 323 0.51 12.59 0.67
N VAL A 324 -0.58 13.34 0.88
CA VAL A 324 -0.52 14.81 0.95
C VAL A 324 0.05 15.31 2.28
N SER A 325 -0.18 14.61 3.39
CA SER A 325 0.30 15.03 4.70
C SER A 325 1.78 14.74 4.93
N LEU A 326 2.26 13.55 4.54
CA LEU A 326 3.66 13.18 4.66
C LEU A 326 4.53 13.92 3.62
N GLY A 327 3.96 14.28 2.47
CA GLY A 327 4.58 15.11 1.45
C GLY A 327 4.34 16.60 1.63
N SER A 328 3.95 17.08 2.81
CA SER A 328 3.66 18.50 3.03
C SER A 328 4.91 19.37 3.16
N THR A 329 6.05 18.77 3.53
CA THR A 329 7.34 19.46 3.63
C THR A 329 8.29 18.95 2.54
N SER A 330 9.15 19.81 2.00
CA SER A 330 10.21 19.43 1.05
C SER A 330 11.35 18.59 1.67
N SER A 331 11.13 18.04 2.87
CA SER A 331 12.07 17.19 3.59
C SER A 331 11.80 15.71 3.39
N SER A 332 10.58 15.31 2.98
CA SER A 332 10.20 13.92 2.78
C SER A 332 9.49 13.68 1.45
N PHE A 333 10.03 12.75 0.67
CA PHE A 333 9.47 12.26 -0.59
C PHE A 333 8.60 11.03 -0.32
N VAL A 334 7.31 11.09 -0.60
CA VAL A 334 6.41 9.97 -0.29
C VAL A 334 6.48 8.90 -1.38
N ARG A 335 6.68 7.64 -0.96
CA ARG A 335 6.64 6.47 -1.84
C ARG A 335 5.57 5.51 -1.36
N ILE A 336 4.55 5.35 -2.19
CA ILE A 336 3.45 4.41 -1.98
C ILE A 336 3.85 3.07 -2.60
N ILE A 337 3.84 2.02 -1.79
CA ILE A 337 4.17 0.65 -2.19
C ILE A 337 2.86 -0.15 -2.23
N VAL A 338 2.57 -0.72 -3.39
CA VAL A 338 1.35 -1.50 -3.65
C VAL A 338 1.70 -2.84 -4.27
N LEU A 339 0.80 -3.82 -4.16
CA LEU A 339 0.90 -5.07 -4.89
C LEU A 339 0.95 -4.81 -6.41
N LYS A 340 1.83 -5.51 -7.13
CA LYS A 340 2.02 -5.32 -8.57
C LYS A 340 0.71 -5.45 -9.36
N ALA A 341 -0.15 -6.40 -8.98
CA ALA A 341 -1.45 -6.63 -9.59
C ALA A 341 -2.43 -5.44 -9.44
N LEU A 342 -2.29 -4.63 -8.38
CA LEU A 342 -3.15 -3.47 -8.09
C LEU A 342 -2.52 -2.14 -8.56
N SER A 343 -1.28 -2.16 -9.04
CA SER A 343 -0.51 -0.96 -9.37
C SER A 343 -1.22 -0.03 -10.36
N SER A 344 -1.77 -0.57 -11.46
CA SER A 344 -2.48 0.23 -12.47
C SER A 344 -3.75 0.90 -11.93
N MET A 345 -4.52 0.18 -11.11
CA MET A 345 -5.75 0.69 -10.49
C MET A 345 -5.41 1.78 -9.46
N ASN A 346 -4.42 1.53 -8.60
CA ASN A 346 -3.99 2.50 -7.60
C ASN A 346 -3.36 3.74 -8.24
N TYR A 347 -2.62 3.59 -9.35
CA TYR A 347 -2.09 4.71 -10.12
C TYR A 347 -3.20 5.63 -10.64
N GLN A 348 -4.23 5.08 -11.29
CA GLN A 348 -5.34 5.86 -11.82
C GLN A 348 -6.13 6.55 -10.70
N SER A 349 -6.41 5.82 -9.62
CA SER A 349 -7.12 6.33 -8.44
C SER A 349 -6.38 7.48 -7.77
N LEU A 350 -5.09 7.33 -7.50
CA LEU A 350 -4.28 8.38 -6.87
C LEU A 350 -4.09 9.58 -7.80
N ARG A 351 -3.85 9.35 -9.10
CA ARG A 351 -3.74 10.44 -10.08
C ARG A 351 -5.02 11.26 -10.17
N TYR A 352 -6.17 10.60 -10.17
CA TYR A 352 -7.48 11.28 -10.18
C TYR A 352 -7.69 12.13 -8.92
N LYS A 353 -7.30 11.61 -7.74
CA LYS A 353 -7.50 12.28 -6.45
C LYS A 353 -6.55 13.43 -6.16
N LEU A 354 -5.31 13.30 -6.63
CA LEU A 354 -4.22 14.17 -6.22
C LEU A 354 -3.78 15.13 -7.33
N GLY A 355 -4.12 14.82 -8.58
CA GLY A 355 -3.65 15.56 -9.75
C GLY A 355 -4.46 16.80 -10.12
N GLY A 356 -5.62 17.05 -9.51
CA GLY A 356 -6.42 18.26 -9.78
C GLY A 356 -6.08 19.41 -8.83
N LEU A 357 -6.96 19.75 -7.89
CA LEU A 357 -6.78 20.94 -7.03
C LEU A 357 -5.56 20.83 -6.12
N LEU A 358 -5.24 19.61 -5.69
CA LEU A 358 -4.04 19.35 -4.88
C LEU A 358 -2.73 19.46 -5.67
N ASN A 359 -2.79 19.38 -6.99
CA ASN A 359 -1.67 19.50 -7.93
C ASN A 359 -0.43 18.67 -7.54
N ARG A 360 -0.63 17.42 -7.12
CA ARG A 360 0.46 16.46 -6.85
C ARG A 360 0.56 15.47 -7.99
N ARG A 361 1.74 15.33 -8.58
CA ARG A 361 1.94 14.31 -9.62
C ARG A 361 2.20 12.97 -8.95
N VAL A 362 1.54 11.94 -9.47
CA VAL A 362 1.85 10.55 -9.12
C VAL A 362 2.83 10.04 -10.18
N VAL A 363 4.04 9.69 -9.76
CA VAL A 363 5.12 9.22 -10.63
C VAL A 363 5.28 7.72 -10.45
N PRO A 364 4.93 6.89 -11.46
CA PRO A 364 5.16 5.47 -11.36
C PRO A 364 6.65 5.17 -11.49
N PHE A 365 7.21 4.46 -10.52
CA PHE A 365 8.55 3.90 -10.60
C PHE A 365 8.45 2.41 -10.88
N ALA A 366 8.89 2.01 -12.07
CA ALA A 366 8.92 0.62 -12.51
C ALA A 366 10.33 0.26 -12.94
N CYS A 367 10.82 -0.89 -12.49
CA CYS A 367 12.18 -1.34 -12.75
C CYS A 367 12.17 -2.83 -13.07
N ARG A 368 12.43 -3.18 -14.33
CA ARG A 368 12.53 -4.57 -14.77
C ARG A 368 14.00 -5.00 -14.80
N ARG A 369 14.26 -6.27 -14.49
CA ARG A 369 15.62 -6.86 -14.45
C ARG A 369 16.34 -6.88 -15.81
N ASP A 370 15.62 -6.77 -16.91
CA ASP A 370 16.18 -6.70 -18.27
C ASP A 370 16.59 -5.28 -18.68
N MET A 371 16.25 -4.27 -17.87
CA MET A 371 16.64 -2.88 -18.14
C MET A 371 18.14 -2.71 -17.98
N ASN A 372 18.78 -2.20 -19.03
CA ASN A 372 20.19 -1.87 -19.01
C ASN A 372 20.38 -0.36 -18.83
N PHE A 373 20.37 0.10 -17.58
CA PHE A 373 20.55 1.52 -17.29
C PHE A 373 21.94 2.02 -17.74
N THR A 374 21.94 3.10 -18.50
CA THR A 374 23.13 3.92 -18.78
C THR A 374 23.29 4.97 -17.69
N LYS A 375 24.49 5.52 -17.52
CA LYS A 375 24.76 6.59 -16.55
C LYS A 375 23.78 7.77 -16.71
N THR A 376 23.58 8.24 -17.95
CA THR A 376 22.67 9.34 -18.26
C THR A 376 21.21 9.03 -17.92
N GLN A 377 20.74 7.79 -18.11
CA GLN A 377 19.39 7.39 -17.70
C GLN A 377 19.25 7.40 -16.17
N THR A 378 20.27 6.91 -15.46
CA THR A 378 20.30 6.90 -14.00
C THR A 378 20.35 8.33 -13.44
N GLU A 379 21.11 9.24 -14.05
CA GLU A 379 21.13 10.68 -13.68
C GLU A 379 19.73 11.29 -13.84
N LYS A 380 19.06 11.04 -14.97
CA LYS A 380 17.68 11.51 -15.20
C LYS A 380 16.69 10.96 -14.18
N ILE A 381 16.84 9.71 -13.73
CA ILE A 381 16.00 9.15 -12.66
C ILE A 381 16.23 9.93 -11.38
N PHE A 382 17.49 10.20 -11.03
CA PHE A 382 17.80 10.94 -9.81
C PHE A 382 17.29 12.38 -9.85
N ASP A 383 17.45 13.05 -11.00
CA ASP A 383 16.93 14.40 -11.21
C ASP A 383 15.42 14.45 -11.05
N ARG A 384 14.69 13.46 -11.59
CA ARG A 384 13.24 13.34 -11.40
C ARG A 384 12.84 13.12 -9.94
N PHE A 385 13.61 12.35 -9.16
CA PHE A 385 13.34 12.19 -7.72
C PHE A 385 13.59 13.49 -6.94
N LYS A 386 14.66 14.22 -7.26
CA LYS A 386 14.95 15.53 -6.65
C LYS A 386 13.88 16.58 -7.01
N GLU A 387 13.45 16.61 -8.27
CA GLU A 387 12.32 17.44 -8.70
C GLU A 387 11.02 17.04 -8.01
N GLY A 388 10.76 15.73 -7.91
CA GLY A 388 9.60 15.19 -7.21
C GLY A 388 9.55 15.62 -5.75
N LEU A 389 10.68 15.58 -5.03
CA LEU A 389 10.79 16.09 -3.66
C LEU A 389 10.47 17.59 -3.58
N ARG A 390 10.91 18.41 -4.56
CA ARG A 390 10.65 19.86 -4.58
C ARG A 390 9.18 20.19 -4.86
N HIS A 391 8.57 19.46 -5.78
CA HIS A 391 7.16 19.63 -6.16
C HIS A 391 6.18 18.87 -5.26
N LEU A 392 6.71 18.14 -4.26
CA LEU A 392 5.93 17.33 -3.33
C LEU A 392 5.11 16.25 -4.07
N ASP A 393 5.70 15.72 -5.15
CA ASP A 393 5.15 14.60 -5.91
C ASP A 393 5.23 13.30 -5.11
N ILE A 394 4.50 12.30 -5.59
CA ILE A 394 4.38 11.00 -4.94
C ILE A 394 4.89 9.91 -5.87
N VAL A 395 5.72 9.00 -5.37
CA VAL A 395 6.13 7.82 -6.13
C VAL A 395 5.17 6.68 -5.87
N LEU A 396 4.75 6.00 -6.93
CA LEU A 396 4.04 4.73 -6.82
C LEU A 396 4.95 3.61 -7.35
N THR A 397 5.17 2.57 -6.55
CA THR A 397 6.04 1.44 -6.91
C THR A 397 5.49 0.13 -6.36
N SER A 398 6.07 -0.99 -6.79
CA SER A 398 5.87 -2.28 -6.15
C SER A 398 7.16 -2.79 -5.48
N PRO A 399 7.06 -3.77 -4.56
CA PRO A 399 8.23 -4.40 -3.95
C PRO A 399 9.19 -5.01 -4.98
N GLU A 400 8.64 -5.61 -6.05
CA GLU A 400 9.39 -6.19 -7.16
C GLU A 400 10.30 -5.16 -7.85
N ASP A 401 9.78 -3.95 -8.09
CA ASP A 401 10.51 -2.88 -8.76
C ASP A 401 11.63 -2.32 -7.89
N ILE A 402 11.38 -2.14 -6.58
CA ILE A 402 12.41 -1.71 -5.61
C ILE A 402 13.54 -2.75 -5.59
N LEU A 403 13.19 -4.02 -5.38
CA LEU A 403 14.18 -5.09 -5.29
C LEU A 403 14.93 -5.29 -6.62
N SER A 404 14.25 -5.11 -7.75
CA SER A 404 14.90 -5.15 -9.07
C SER A 404 15.93 -4.04 -9.24
N PHE A 405 15.63 -2.83 -8.80
CA PHE A 405 16.58 -1.70 -8.83
C PHE A 405 17.79 -1.98 -7.91
N ASP A 406 17.54 -2.58 -6.74
CA ASP A 406 18.58 -2.98 -5.81
C ASP A 406 19.53 -4.04 -6.36
N LEU A 407 18.97 -5.09 -6.95
CA LEU A 407 19.76 -6.16 -7.56
C LEU A 407 20.47 -5.71 -8.83
N LEU A 408 19.87 -4.81 -9.64
CA LEU A 408 20.54 -4.25 -10.81
C LEU A 408 21.76 -3.42 -10.44
N THR A 409 21.70 -2.69 -9.32
CA THR A 409 22.84 -1.95 -8.77
C THR A 409 24.01 -2.91 -8.50
N ILE A 410 23.74 -4.05 -7.85
CA ILE A 410 24.75 -5.09 -7.58
C ILE A 410 25.28 -5.68 -8.89
N ASP A 411 24.41 -5.98 -9.86
CA ASP A 411 24.80 -6.54 -11.16
C ASP A 411 25.70 -5.59 -11.96
N LYS A 412 25.43 -4.28 -11.95
CA LYS A 412 26.29 -3.27 -12.57
C LYS A 412 27.69 -3.26 -11.96
N CYS A 413 27.78 -3.31 -10.63
CA CYS A 413 29.06 -3.43 -9.93
C CYS A 413 29.78 -4.74 -10.30
N ARG A 414 29.07 -5.87 -10.41
CA ARG A 414 29.66 -7.17 -10.83
C ARG A 414 30.18 -7.16 -12.26
N ARG A 415 29.49 -6.46 -13.16
CA ARG A 415 29.90 -6.27 -14.57
C ARG A 415 31.03 -5.25 -14.74
N LYS A 416 31.54 -4.68 -13.64
CA LYS A 416 32.55 -3.61 -13.61
C LYS A 416 32.07 -2.30 -14.26
N GLU A 417 30.76 -2.09 -14.33
CA GLU A 417 30.13 -0.84 -14.76
C GLU A 417 30.02 0.12 -13.56
N TYR A 418 31.16 0.45 -12.94
CA TYR A 418 31.20 1.12 -11.64
C TYR A 418 30.57 2.52 -11.65
N ASP A 419 30.71 3.27 -12.74
CA ASP A 419 30.12 4.62 -12.85
C ASP A 419 28.59 4.60 -12.69
N VAL A 420 27.94 3.60 -13.29
CA VAL A 420 26.49 3.42 -13.18
C VAL A 420 26.13 2.87 -11.80
N GLY A 421 26.84 1.84 -11.34
CA GLY A 421 26.59 1.22 -10.04
C GLY A 421 26.74 2.20 -8.87
N GLN A 422 27.78 3.04 -8.89
CA GLN A 422 28.01 4.08 -7.87
C GLN A 422 26.86 5.09 -7.85
N LEU A 423 26.41 5.56 -9.01
CA LEU A 423 25.29 6.50 -9.08
C LEU A 423 23.98 5.87 -8.59
N MET A 424 23.71 4.61 -8.92
CA MET A 424 22.54 3.89 -8.39
C MET A 424 22.61 3.73 -6.86
N LEU A 425 23.79 3.44 -6.29
CA LEU A 425 24.01 3.41 -4.84
C LEU A 425 23.74 4.77 -4.20
N VAL A 426 24.15 5.87 -4.84
CA VAL A 426 23.84 7.24 -4.38
C VAL A 426 22.33 7.47 -4.34
N ILE A 427 21.60 7.05 -5.37
CA ILE A 427 20.13 7.16 -5.40
C ILE A 427 19.51 6.35 -4.25
N GLN A 428 19.97 5.12 -4.01
CA GLN A 428 19.47 4.29 -2.91
C GLN A 428 19.76 4.92 -1.53
N SER A 429 20.96 5.45 -1.33
CA SER A 429 21.32 6.13 -0.09
C SER A 429 20.48 7.39 0.10
N TRP A 430 20.21 8.14 -0.98
CA TRP A 430 19.32 9.28 -0.94
C TRP A 430 17.88 8.85 -0.60
N MET A 431 17.35 7.79 -1.22
CA MET A 431 16.01 7.28 -0.90
C MET A 431 15.89 6.90 0.57
N LYS A 432 16.90 6.25 1.18
CA LYS A 432 16.87 5.91 2.61
C LYS A 432 16.74 7.11 3.55
N ASN A 433 17.26 8.27 3.14
CA ASN A 433 17.28 9.47 3.99
C ASN A 433 16.08 10.38 3.77
N TYR A 434 15.52 10.40 2.55
CA TYR A 434 14.47 11.34 2.16
C TYR A 434 13.13 10.68 1.88
N VAL A 435 13.04 9.36 1.69
CA VAL A 435 11.77 8.70 1.33
C VAL A 435 11.00 8.24 2.56
N ARG A 436 9.70 8.52 2.57
CA ARG A 436 8.71 7.95 3.49
C ARG A 436 7.90 6.88 2.76
N ASP A 437 8.04 5.63 3.19
CA ASP A 437 7.29 4.51 2.61
C ASP A 437 5.91 4.35 3.26
N VAL A 438 4.88 4.22 2.43
CA VAL A 438 3.51 3.86 2.85
C VAL A 438 3.11 2.58 2.11
N LEU A 439 2.85 1.51 2.87
CA LEU A 439 2.49 0.20 2.33
C LEU A 439 0.97 0.04 2.36
N ASP A 440 0.36 -0.26 1.21
CA ASP A 440 -1.06 -0.64 1.10
C ASP A 440 -1.18 -2.17 1.04
N GLU A 441 -2.05 -2.78 1.84
CA GLU A 441 -2.11 -4.25 2.03
C GLU A 441 -0.76 -4.84 2.50
N SER A 442 -0.26 -4.30 3.62
CA SER A 442 1.06 -4.63 4.18
C SER A 442 1.23 -6.12 4.54
N ASP A 443 0.15 -6.80 4.93
CA ASP A 443 0.14 -8.23 5.22
C ASP A 443 0.47 -9.09 3.99
N GLU A 444 -0.11 -8.74 2.83
CA GLU A 444 0.23 -9.36 1.56
C GLU A 444 1.61 -8.92 1.06
N ILE A 445 1.93 -7.62 1.08
CA ILE A 445 3.24 -7.12 0.61
C ILE A 445 4.41 -7.76 1.36
N LEU A 446 4.28 -7.96 2.67
CA LEU A 446 5.33 -8.52 3.52
C LEU A 446 5.24 -10.06 3.64
N HIS A 447 4.29 -10.70 2.95
CA HIS A 447 4.15 -12.14 2.99
C HIS A 447 5.35 -12.81 2.30
N VAL A 448 5.89 -13.85 2.95
CA VAL A 448 7.00 -14.70 2.43
C VAL A 448 6.79 -15.26 1.02
N LYS A 449 5.55 -15.34 0.51
CA LYS A 449 5.26 -15.80 -0.85
C LYS A 449 5.79 -14.83 -1.91
N TYR A 450 5.91 -13.55 -1.58
CA TYR A 450 6.47 -12.51 -2.46
C TYR A 450 7.99 -12.36 -2.30
N GLN A 451 8.66 -13.28 -1.59
CA GLN A 451 10.12 -13.35 -1.62
C GLN A 451 10.58 -13.81 -3.01
N LEU A 452 10.93 -12.85 -3.87
CA LEU A 452 11.33 -13.11 -5.24
C LEU A 452 12.73 -13.73 -5.28
N ILE A 453 12.82 -14.92 -5.87
CA ILE A 453 14.11 -15.57 -6.17
C ILE A 453 14.51 -15.17 -7.60
N TYR A 454 15.48 -14.27 -7.71
CA TYR A 454 16.01 -13.84 -9.00
C TYR A 454 17.22 -14.70 -9.40
N SER A 455 17.12 -15.38 -10.54
CA SER A 455 18.28 -16.02 -11.17
C SER A 455 19.25 -14.97 -11.73
N ILE A 456 20.54 -15.27 -11.69
CA ILE A 456 21.60 -14.43 -12.25
C ILE A 456 22.37 -15.25 -13.29
N GLY A 457 22.58 -14.67 -14.48
CA GLY A 457 23.35 -15.30 -15.54
C GLY A 457 22.58 -15.36 -16.87
N ARG A 458 23.14 -16.07 -17.84
CA ARG A 458 22.43 -16.37 -19.09
C ARG A 458 21.32 -17.39 -18.81
N GLN A 459 20.23 -17.31 -19.57
CA GLN A 459 19.22 -18.36 -19.55
C GLN A 459 19.89 -19.70 -19.87
N GLN A 460 19.76 -20.64 -18.95
CA GLN A 460 20.23 -22.01 -19.11
C GLN A 460 19.02 -22.95 -19.13
N GLN A 461 19.18 -24.10 -19.75
CA GLN A 461 18.20 -25.16 -19.54
C GLN A 461 18.19 -25.51 -18.05
N VAL A 462 16.98 -25.62 -17.51
CA VAL A 462 16.78 -26.13 -16.16
C VAL A 462 17.30 -27.56 -16.10
N ASP A 463 17.96 -27.95 -15.01
CA ASP A 463 18.48 -29.33 -14.84
C ASP A 463 17.38 -30.37 -15.11
N GLY A 464 17.72 -31.41 -15.88
CA GLY A 464 16.79 -32.42 -16.37
C GLY A 464 15.97 -32.01 -17.60
N GLY A 465 16.06 -30.76 -18.04
CA GLY A 465 15.45 -30.26 -19.28
C GLY A 465 14.03 -30.77 -19.51
N ALA A 466 13.79 -31.37 -20.68
CA ALA A 466 12.47 -31.88 -21.03
C ALA A 466 11.99 -33.09 -20.24
N GLU A 467 12.92 -33.85 -19.68
CA GLU A 467 12.58 -35.01 -18.88
C GLU A 467 11.90 -34.58 -17.58
N ARG A 468 12.27 -33.42 -17.00
CA ARG A 468 11.65 -32.92 -15.76
C ARG A 468 10.12 -32.81 -15.85
N TRP A 469 9.56 -32.27 -16.94
CA TRP A 469 8.10 -32.19 -17.10
C TRP A 469 7.45 -33.50 -17.58
N LYS A 470 8.15 -34.30 -18.38
CA LYS A 470 7.67 -35.64 -18.77
C LYS A 470 7.55 -36.56 -17.55
N THR A 471 8.53 -36.55 -16.65
CA THR A 471 8.52 -37.32 -15.40
C THR A 471 7.32 -36.93 -14.53
N ILE A 472 7.00 -35.64 -14.42
CA ILE A 472 5.82 -35.18 -13.66
C ILE A 472 4.53 -35.74 -14.27
N GLN A 473 4.34 -35.62 -15.60
CA GLN A 473 3.15 -36.15 -16.27
C GLN A 473 3.02 -37.67 -16.09
N TYR A 474 4.15 -38.37 -16.14
CA TYR A 474 4.20 -39.80 -15.95
C TYR A 474 3.85 -40.20 -14.50
N ILE A 475 4.39 -39.52 -13.50
CA ILE A 475 4.01 -39.73 -12.09
C ILE A 475 2.52 -39.49 -11.90
N LEU A 476 1.95 -38.43 -12.48
CA LEU A 476 0.50 -38.20 -12.39
C LEU A 476 -0.31 -39.35 -13.02
N LYS A 477 0.16 -39.93 -14.13
CA LYS A 477 -0.47 -41.13 -14.70
C LYS A 477 -0.43 -42.32 -13.73
N LEU A 478 0.69 -42.54 -13.05
CA LEU A 478 0.82 -43.58 -12.02
C LEU A 478 -0.08 -43.29 -10.80
N VAL A 479 -0.16 -42.03 -10.35
CA VAL A 479 -1.09 -41.62 -9.28
C VAL A 479 -2.52 -41.97 -9.67
N LYS A 480 -2.94 -41.66 -10.90
CA LYS A 480 -4.28 -42.00 -11.41
C LYS A 480 -4.54 -43.51 -11.41
N GLN A 481 -3.54 -44.34 -11.73
CA GLN A 481 -3.65 -45.80 -11.70
C GLN A 481 -3.80 -46.34 -10.28
N HIS A 482 -3.04 -45.78 -9.33
CA HIS A 482 -3.03 -46.25 -7.94
C HIS A 482 -4.12 -45.64 -7.06
N ALA A 483 -4.72 -44.52 -7.46
CA ALA A 483 -5.65 -43.74 -6.65
C ALA A 483 -6.82 -44.56 -6.09
N ALA A 484 -7.46 -45.40 -6.91
CA ALA A 484 -8.58 -46.23 -6.48
C ALA A 484 -8.16 -47.27 -5.42
N ASN A 485 -7.02 -47.93 -5.63
CA ASN A 485 -6.51 -48.95 -4.73
C ASN A 485 -6.08 -48.34 -3.39
N ILE A 486 -5.40 -47.18 -3.43
CA ILE A 486 -5.01 -46.45 -2.22
C ILE A 486 -6.24 -45.98 -1.45
N ALA A 487 -7.28 -45.50 -2.12
CA ALA A 487 -8.53 -45.09 -1.46
C ALA A 487 -9.30 -46.27 -0.83
N GLN A 488 -9.24 -47.45 -1.44
CA GLN A 488 -9.82 -48.67 -0.84
C GLN A 488 -9.05 -49.11 0.41
N GLN A 489 -7.72 -49.03 0.38
CA GLN A 489 -6.87 -49.45 1.48
C GLN A 489 -6.85 -48.44 2.65
N TYR A 490 -7.04 -47.15 2.34
CA TYR A 490 -6.96 -46.03 3.29
C TYR A 490 -8.19 -45.13 3.20
N ALA A 491 -9.39 -45.70 3.38
CA ALA A 491 -10.67 -45.01 3.17
C ALA A 491 -10.84 -43.74 4.03
N ASP A 492 -10.31 -43.73 5.25
CA ASP A 492 -10.41 -42.59 6.18
C ASP A 492 -9.35 -41.51 5.93
N ASP A 493 -8.23 -41.86 5.29
CA ASP A 493 -7.09 -40.95 5.08
C ASP A 493 -7.09 -40.31 3.68
N VAL A 494 -8.00 -40.72 2.80
CA VAL A 494 -7.99 -40.37 1.38
C VAL A 494 -9.40 -40.04 0.91
N PHE A 495 -9.54 -38.90 0.26
CA PHE A 495 -10.74 -38.59 -0.50
C PHE A 495 -10.54 -39.03 -1.95
N TYR A 496 -11.42 -39.89 -2.43
CA TYR A 496 -11.42 -40.34 -3.82
C TYR A 496 -12.81 -40.29 -4.42
N LYS A 497 -12.89 -39.75 -5.63
CA LYS A 497 -14.09 -39.83 -6.47
C LYS A 497 -13.69 -40.16 -7.89
N ALA A 498 -14.30 -41.24 -8.39
CA ALA A 498 -14.03 -41.75 -9.72
C ALA A 498 -14.36 -40.69 -10.79
N PRO A 499 -13.56 -40.61 -11.87
CA PRO A 499 -13.82 -39.66 -12.95
C PRO A 499 -15.03 -40.12 -13.78
N SER A 500 -15.80 -39.18 -14.31
CA SER A 500 -16.95 -39.48 -15.19
C SER A 500 -16.54 -40.02 -16.56
N LYS A 501 -15.30 -39.76 -17.00
CA LYS A 501 -14.71 -40.30 -18.24
C LYS A 501 -13.30 -40.82 -17.96
N GLY A 502 -12.93 -41.93 -18.61
CA GLY A 502 -11.61 -42.56 -18.44
C GLY A 502 -10.42 -41.67 -18.80
N SER A 503 -10.60 -40.60 -19.57
CA SER A 503 -9.54 -39.61 -19.86
C SER A 503 -9.29 -38.60 -18.72
N HIS A 504 -10.25 -38.40 -17.81
CA HIS A 504 -10.14 -37.40 -16.76
C HIS A 504 -9.27 -37.89 -15.60
N PHE A 505 -8.60 -36.97 -14.91
CA PHE A 505 -7.92 -37.27 -13.67
C PHE A 505 -8.95 -37.41 -12.53
N PRO A 506 -8.88 -38.44 -11.67
CA PRO A 506 -9.81 -38.62 -10.55
C PRO A 506 -9.72 -37.45 -9.56
N GLU A 507 -10.81 -37.14 -8.86
CA GLU A 507 -10.69 -36.26 -7.69
C GLU A 507 -10.09 -37.07 -6.55
N PHE A 508 -8.76 -37.07 -6.47
CA PHE A 508 -7.99 -37.80 -5.48
C PHE A 508 -7.24 -36.83 -4.57
N ARG A 509 -7.43 -36.96 -3.26
CA ARG A 509 -6.75 -36.14 -2.26
C ARG A 509 -6.30 -36.96 -1.06
N ILE A 510 -5.15 -36.60 -0.53
CA ILE A 510 -4.63 -37.18 0.70
C ILE A 510 -5.01 -36.24 1.86
N LEU A 511 -5.77 -36.77 2.83
CA LEU A 511 -6.21 -36.05 4.02
C LEU A 511 -5.17 -36.17 5.13
N ASN A 512 -4.66 -37.39 5.36
CA ASN A 512 -3.63 -37.70 6.36
C ASN A 512 -2.39 -38.31 5.72
N SER A 513 -1.21 -38.14 6.32
CA SER A 513 0.07 -38.54 5.73
C SER A 513 0.29 -40.06 5.61
N GLN A 514 -0.51 -40.91 6.27
CA GLN A 514 -0.25 -42.36 6.35
C GLN A 514 -0.30 -43.09 5.01
N SER A 515 -1.18 -42.66 4.10
CA SER A 515 -1.32 -43.29 2.77
C SER A 515 -0.24 -42.87 1.77
N TYR A 516 0.48 -41.76 2.04
CA TYR A 516 1.43 -41.18 1.10
C TYR A 516 2.70 -42.02 0.89
N PRO A 517 3.37 -42.56 1.94
CA PRO A 517 4.53 -43.44 1.75
C PRO A 517 4.24 -44.66 0.87
N GLU A 518 3.07 -45.27 1.03
CA GLU A 518 2.67 -46.43 0.22
C GLU A 518 2.42 -46.04 -1.23
N LEU A 519 1.78 -44.89 -1.48
CA LEU A 519 1.64 -44.33 -2.83
C LEU A 519 3.01 -44.05 -3.47
N CYS A 520 3.94 -43.41 -2.74
CA CYS A 520 5.30 -43.15 -3.20
C CYS A 520 6.04 -44.44 -3.55
N ARG A 521 5.91 -45.48 -2.71
CA ARG A 521 6.54 -46.79 -2.95
C ARG A 521 6.01 -47.41 -4.24
N ARG A 522 4.70 -47.44 -4.46
CA ARG A 522 4.09 -47.98 -5.69
C ARG A 522 4.51 -47.20 -6.94
N ILE A 523 4.52 -45.87 -6.87
CA ILE A 523 4.98 -45.02 -7.97
C ILE A 523 6.46 -45.28 -8.29
N ALA A 524 7.31 -45.37 -7.27
CA ALA A 524 8.74 -45.60 -7.46
C ALA A 524 9.01 -46.98 -8.06
N THR A 525 8.35 -48.04 -7.55
CA THR A 525 8.47 -49.40 -8.10
C THR A 525 8.04 -49.45 -9.57
N ASP A 526 6.84 -48.97 -9.89
CA ASP A 526 6.33 -48.99 -11.27
C ASP A 526 7.21 -48.15 -12.22
N TRP A 527 7.74 -47.02 -11.74
CA TRP A 527 8.68 -46.23 -12.54
C TRP A 527 9.96 -47.00 -12.84
N ILE A 528 10.54 -47.68 -11.85
CA ILE A 528 11.76 -48.49 -12.01
C ILE A 528 11.51 -49.66 -12.95
N ASP A 529 10.40 -50.39 -12.78
CA ASP A 529 10.05 -51.55 -13.58
C ASP A 529 9.85 -51.18 -15.05
N LEU A 530 9.22 -50.03 -15.33
CA LEU A 530 9.00 -49.57 -16.69
C LEU A 530 10.27 -49.12 -17.42
N GLN A 531 11.36 -48.83 -16.71
CA GLN A 531 12.66 -48.57 -17.34
C GLN A 531 13.31 -49.84 -17.90
N ASN A 532 12.95 -51.04 -17.41
CA ASN A 532 13.47 -52.35 -17.85
C ASN A 532 15.01 -52.49 -17.93
N ASN A 533 15.77 -51.61 -17.26
CA ASN A 533 17.21 -51.46 -17.46
C ASN A 533 18.06 -51.71 -16.19
N TYR A 534 17.45 -52.11 -15.07
CA TYR A 534 18.14 -52.21 -13.77
C TYR A 534 18.06 -53.62 -13.19
N ARG A 535 19.17 -54.12 -12.62
CA ARG A 535 19.22 -55.39 -11.87
C ARG A 535 18.54 -55.25 -10.52
N GLN A 536 18.08 -56.36 -9.93
CA GLN A 536 17.40 -56.35 -8.62
C GLN A 536 18.20 -55.68 -7.50
N SER A 537 19.54 -55.80 -7.50
CA SER A 537 20.41 -55.11 -6.54
C SER A 537 20.42 -53.60 -6.76
N GLU A 538 20.45 -53.15 -8.01
CA GLU A 538 20.42 -51.73 -8.42
C GLU A 538 19.04 -51.12 -8.12
N GLN A 539 17.95 -51.85 -8.39
CA GLN A 539 16.58 -51.41 -8.09
C GLN A 539 16.41 -51.08 -6.60
N LYS A 540 16.96 -51.92 -5.70
CA LYS A 540 16.90 -51.67 -4.25
C LYS A 540 17.63 -50.39 -3.85
N VAL A 541 18.80 -50.13 -4.45
CA VAL A 541 19.59 -48.90 -4.21
C VAL A 541 18.87 -47.67 -4.75
N ILE A 542 18.26 -47.76 -5.93
CA ILE A 542 17.49 -46.66 -6.53
C ILE A 542 16.26 -46.35 -5.67
N LEU A 543 15.52 -47.38 -5.26
CA LEU A 543 14.29 -47.22 -4.47
C LEU A 543 14.58 -46.64 -3.09
N SER A 544 15.64 -47.09 -2.40
CA SER A 544 16.05 -46.51 -1.13
C SER A 544 16.47 -45.04 -1.29
N PHE A 545 17.18 -44.70 -2.36
CA PHE A 545 17.60 -43.33 -2.62
C PHE A 545 16.44 -42.38 -2.97
N ILE A 546 15.46 -42.83 -3.76
CA ILE A 546 14.31 -42.01 -4.17
C ILE A 546 13.39 -41.74 -2.96
N LEU A 547 13.17 -42.75 -2.12
CA LEU A 547 12.21 -42.67 -1.01
C LEU A 547 12.77 -42.08 0.28
N ASP A 548 14.09 -41.91 0.41
CA ASP A 548 14.72 -41.33 1.60
C ASP A 548 15.46 -40.01 1.29
N THR A 549 15.04 -38.93 1.95
CA THR A 549 15.68 -37.61 1.86
C THR A 549 17.01 -37.52 2.59
N ASN A 550 17.40 -38.51 3.40
CA ASN A 550 18.69 -38.56 4.07
C ASN A 550 19.75 -39.40 3.33
N ALA A 551 19.35 -40.13 2.29
CA ALA A 551 20.28 -40.97 1.52
C ALA A 551 21.36 -40.13 0.80
N SER A 552 22.63 -40.53 0.92
CA SER A 552 23.77 -39.85 0.28
C SER A 552 23.81 -40.09 -1.24
N LEU A 553 24.26 -39.08 -1.98
CA LEU A 553 24.49 -39.14 -3.43
C LEU A 553 25.78 -39.90 -3.78
N ASP A 554 26.77 -39.94 -2.89
CA ASP A 554 28.15 -40.37 -3.19
C ASP A 554 28.23 -41.81 -3.72
N GLY A 555 27.34 -42.69 -3.27
CA GLY A 555 27.25 -44.07 -3.73
C GLY A 555 26.67 -44.24 -5.13
N LEU A 556 25.79 -43.33 -5.59
CA LEU A 556 25.14 -43.42 -6.90
C LEU A 556 25.99 -42.85 -8.03
N VAL A 557 26.80 -41.81 -7.75
CA VAL A 557 27.65 -41.14 -8.75
C VAL A 557 28.61 -42.10 -9.43
N ASN A 558 29.09 -43.11 -8.69
CA ASN A 558 30.01 -44.11 -9.22
C ASN A 558 29.31 -45.33 -9.84
N GLN A 559 28.01 -45.50 -9.62
CA GLN A 559 27.24 -46.68 -10.05
C GLN A 559 26.34 -46.42 -11.25
N PHE A 560 25.92 -45.17 -11.49
CA PHE A 560 24.96 -44.83 -12.52
C PHE A 560 25.41 -43.64 -13.37
N PRO A 561 24.99 -43.55 -14.65
CA PRO A 561 25.20 -42.37 -15.48
C PRO A 561 24.55 -41.11 -14.88
N LEU A 562 25.15 -39.95 -15.15
CA LEU A 562 24.68 -38.65 -14.66
C LEU A 562 23.21 -38.36 -15.02
N ASP A 563 22.77 -38.75 -16.22
CA ASP A 563 21.38 -38.51 -16.67
C ASP A 563 20.36 -39.34 -15.87
N ASN A 564 20.72 -40.56 -15.48
CA ASN A 564 19.89 -41.41 -14.62
C ASN A 564 19.81 -40.81 -13.21
N ILE A 565 20.94 -40.30 -12.68
CA ILE A 565 20.99 -39.64 -11.37
C ILE A 565 20.10 -38.39 -11.36
N GLN A 566 20.06 -37.60 -12.43
CA GLN A 566 19.13 -36.47 -12.55
C GLN A 566 17.68 -36.93 -12.45
N SER A 567 17.31 -38.02 -13.12
CA SER A 567 15.96 -38.59 -13.05
C SER A 567 15.61 -39.07 -11.63
N PHE A 568 16.56 -39.71 -10.94
CA PHE A 568 16.39 -40.14 -9.54
C PHE A 568 16.20 -38.95 -8.60
N LEU A 569 16.96 -37.86 -8.79
CA LEU A 569 16.82 -36.63 -8.02
C LEU A 569 15.48 -35.94 -8.26
N ILE A 570 14.97 -35.95 -9.50
CA ILE A 570 13.63 -35.43 -9.82
C ILE A 570 12.56 -36.24 -9.08
N LEU A 571 12.64 -37.58 -9.13
CA LEU A 571 11.71 -38.46 -8.42
C LEU A 571 11.79 -38.27 -6.91
N ARG A 572 13.00 -38.16 -6.35
CA ARG A 572 13.22 -37.89 -4.93
C ARG A 572 12.59 -36.56 -4.51
N GLY A 573 12.79 -35.51 -5.31
CA GLY A 573 12.16 -34.21 -5.08
C GLY A 573 10.63 -34.28 -5.13
N LEU A 574 10.06 -35.04 -6.07
CA LEU A 574 8.62 -35.18 -6.22
C LEU A 574 7.99 -36.02 -5.10
N LEU A 575 8.64 -37.13 -4.71
CA LEU A 575 8.10 -38.12 -3.79
C LEU A 575 8.52 -37.84 -2.34
N SER A 576 9.78 -38.08 -1.99
CA SER A 576 10.25 -38.01 -0.60
C SER A 576 10.45 -36.60 -0.08
N SER A 577 10.66 -35.60 -0.96
CA SER A 577 10.62 -34.17 -0.57
C SER A 577 9.21 -33.57 -0.62
N GLU A 578 8.18 -34.42 -0.68
CA GLU A 578 6.76 -34.09 -0.46
C GLU A 578 6.12 -33.08 -1.43
N VAL A 579 6.76 -32.78 -2.57
CA VAL A 579 6.15 -31.88 -3.58
C VAL A 579 4.83 -32.45 -4.09
N LEU A 580 4.77 -33.76 -4.36
CA LEU A 580 3.54 -34.45 -4.76
C LEU A 580 2.52 -34.48 -3.62
N TYR A 581 2.93 -34.73 -2.38
CA TYR A 581 2.04 -34.72 -1.21
C TYR A 581 1.33 -33.37 -1.05
N ILE A 582 2.08 -32.27 -1.09
CA ILE A 582 1.52 -30.92 -0.96
C ILE A 582 0.49 -30.65 -2.06
N TRP A 583 0.74 -31.12 -3.27
CA TRP A 583 -0.21 -30.99 -4.38
C TRP A 583 -1.48 -31.83 -4.15
N LEU A 584 -1.33 -33.08 -3.73
CA LEU A 584 -2.44 -34.00 -3.44
C LEU A 584 -3.28 -33.61 -2.23
N LYS A 585 -2.78 -32.76 -1.33
CA LYS A 585 -3.55 -32.25 -0.19
C LYS A 585 -4.56 -31.16 -0.60
N LYS A 586 -4.29 -30.44 -1.68
CA LYS A 586 -5.05 -29.25 -2.10
C LYS A 586 -6.28 -29.62 -2.93
N ARG A 587 -7.31 -28.76 -2.90
CA ARG A 587 -8.50 -28.86 -3.76
C ARG A 587 -8.27 -28.09 -5.05
N TYR A 588 -8.40 -28.77 -6.19
CA TYR A 588 -8.18 -28.19 -7.52
C TYR A 588 -8.91 -26.85 -7.72
N ARG A 589 -10.24 -26.81 -7.65
CA ARG A 589 -11.08 -25.60 -7.87
C ARG A 589 -11.14 -24.58 -6.73
N VAL A 590 -10.37 -24.78 -5.66
CA VAL A 590 -10.38 -23.87 -4.49
C VAL A 590 -9.00 -23.29 -4.28
N ASN A 591 -7.97 -24.12 -4.40
CA ASN A 591 -6.59 -23.72 -4.12
C ASN A 591 -5.79 -23.36 -5.37
N PHE A 592 -6.26 -23.75 -6.58
CA PHE A 592 -5.55 -23.47 -7.83
C PHE A 592 -6.36 -22.66 -8.84
N GLY A 593 -7.63 -22.32 -8.54
CA GLY A 593 -8.55 -21.63 -9.44
C GLY A 593 -9.52 -22.57 -10.11
#